data_AF-A0A382DBW4-F1
#
_entry.id   AF-A0A382DBW4-F1
#
_cell.length_a   1.000
_cell.length_b   1.000
_cell.length_c   1.000
_cell.angle_alpha   90.00
_cell.angle_beta   90.00
_cell.angle_gamma   90.00
#
_symmetry.space_group_name_H-M   'P 1'
#
loop_
_entity.id
_entity.type
_entity.pdbx_description
1 polymer ?
#
loop_
_entity_poly.entity_id
_entity_poly.type
_entity_poly.pdbx_seq_one_letter_code
_entity_poly.pdbx_strand_id
1 'polypeptide(L)' 'MRSVGHILIVYALNLAFFVSAFAAKHPNIIIVYVDDMGYGDASCLNPQAKFKTPTID' A
#
# COMPACT_ATOMS: atom_id res chain seq x y z
N MET A 1 -21.58 32.40 -8.84
CA MET A 1 -20.14 32.30 -8.49
C MET A 1 -19.80 31.14 -7.56
N ARG A 2 -20.70 30.68 -6.66
CA ARG A 2 -20.41 29.55 -5.75
C ARG A 2 -20.33 28.17 -6.45
N SER A 3 -21.15 27.86 -7.46
CA SER A 3 -21.13 26.53 -8.11
C SER A 3 -19.94 26.31 -9.06
N VAL A 4 -19.42 27.36 -9.69
CA VAL A 4 -18.26 27.28 -10.61
C VAL A 4 -16.99 26.82 -9.89
N GLY A 5 -16.79 27.28 -8.65
CA GLY A 5 -15.68 26.82 -7.81
C GLY A 5 -15.76 25.32 -7.49
N HIS A 6 -16.95 24.79 -7.22
CA HIS A 6 -17.13 23.35 -6.94
C HIS A 6 -16.85 22.50 -8.19
N ILE A 7 -17.29 22.95 -9.37
CA ILE A 7 -17.03 22.27 -10.64
C ILE A 7 -15.52 22.20 -10.92
N LEU A 8 -14.80 23.32 -10.75
CA LEU A 8 -13.35 23.36 -10.91
C LEU A 8 -12.62 22.46 -9.92
N ILE A 9 -13.06 22.41 -8.66
CA ILE A 9 -12.49 21.53 -7.64
C ILE A 9 -12.72 20.07 -8.00
N VAL A 10 -13.92 19.70 -8.45
CA VAL A 10 -14.22 18.33 -8.89
C VAL A 10 -13.34 17.95 -10.09
N TYR A 11 -13.17 18.84 -11.06
CA TYR A 11 -12.29 18.58 -12.21
C TYR A 11 -10.81 18.43 -11.81
N ALA A 12 -10.31 19.29 -10.92
CA ALA A 12 -8.94 19.21 -10.42
C ALA A 12 -8.71 17.90 -9.63
N LEU A 13 -9.69 17.49 -8.82
CA LEU A 13 -9.63 16.25 -8.05
C LEU A 13 -9.61 15.03 -8.98
N ASN A 14 -10.49 14.98 -9.99
CA ASN A 14 -10.51 13.90 -10.99
C ASN A 14 -9.18 13.79 -11.75
N LEU A 15 -8.58 14.92 -12.12
CA LEU A 15 -7.27 14.94 -12.80
C LEU A 15 -6.15 14.40 -11.90
N ALA A 16 -6.12 14.77 -10.62
CA ALA A 16 -5.13 14.28 -9.66
C ALA A 16 -5.23 12.76 -9.45
N PHE A 17 -6.45 12.20 -9.37
CA PHE A 17 -6.66 10.76 -9.27
C PHE A 17 -6.19 10.01 -10.53
N PHE A 18 -6.36 10.60 -11.72
CA PHE A 18 -5.94 9.98 -12.99
C PHE A 18 -4.40 9.89 -13.11
N VAL A 19 -3.68 10.91 -12.63
CA VAL A 19 -2.20 10.91 -12.62
C VAL A 19 -1.64 9.87 -11.63
N SER A 20 -2.31 9.65 -10.50
CA SER A 20 -1.90 8.66 -9.49
C SER A 20 -2.02 7.21 -9.96
N ALA A 21 -2.84 6.94 -10.98
CA ALA A 21 -3.04 5.59 -11.51
C ALA A 21 -1.86 5.06 -12.35
N PHE A 22 -0.84 5.89 -12.62
CA PHE A 22 0.33 5.47 -13.39
C PHE A 22 1.35 4.77 -12.49
N ALA A 23 1.15 3.48 -12.26
CA ALA A 23 2.14 2.64 -11.59
C ALA A 23 3.46 2.58 -12.38
N ALA A 24 4.57 2.32 -11.70
CA ALA A 24 5.87 2.17 -12.35
C ALA A 24 5.84 1.03 -13.38
N LYS A 25 6.18 1.32 -14.65
CA LYS A 25 6.29 0.31 -15.73
C LYS A 25 7.22 -0.84 -15.37
N HIS A 26 8.22 -0.58 -14.53
CA HIS A 26 9.15 -1.55 -13.98
C HIS A 26 9.17 -1.37 -12.45
N PRO A 27 8.59 -2.30 -11.68
CA PRO A 27 8.64 -2.21 -10.23
C PRO A 27 10.07 -2.44 -9.72
N ASN A 28 10.41 -1.84 -8.58
CA ASN A 28 11.63 -2.20 -7.85
C ASN A 28 11.46 -3.59 -7.24
N ILE A 29 12.49 -4.42 -7.29
CA ILE A 29 12.48 -5.75 -6.68
C ILE A 29 13.28 -5.71 -5.38
N ILE A 30 12.64 -6.03 -4.27
CA ILE A 30 13.26 -6.18 -2.95
C ILE A 30 12.98 -7.60 -2.47
N ILE A 31 14.03 -8.38 -2.24
CA ILE A 31 13.94 -9.73 -1.67
C ILE A 31 14.49 -9.64 -0.25
N VAL A 32 13.62 -9.86 0.74
CA VAL A 32 14.02 -10.00 2.14
C VAL A 32 14.11 -11.49 2.43
N TYR A 33 15.33 -11.99 2.59
CA TYR A 33 15.56 -13.38 2.96
C TYR A 33 15.77 -13.49 4.46
N VAL A 34 15.09 -14.44 5.07
CA VAL A 34 15.12 -14.70 6.51
C VAL A 34 15.70 -16.09 6.73
N ASP A 35 16.64 -16.18 7.66
CA ASP A 35 17.28 -17.44 8.02
C ASP A 35 16.49 -18.14 9.13
N ASP A 36 16.31 -19.46 8.99
CA ASP A 36 15.61 -20.34 9.95
C ASP A 36 14.22 -19.89 10.44
N MET A 37 13.56 -18.95 9.76
CA MET A 37 12.22 -18.52 10.14
C MET A 37 11.21 -19.64 9.87
N GLY A 38 10.57 -20.13 10.94
CA GLY A 38 9.53 -21.13 10.84
C GLY A 38 8.23 -20.55 10.28
N TYR A 39 7.42 -21.39 9.66
CA TYR A 39 6.13 -20.99 9.07
C TYR A 39 5.19 -20.29 10.09
N GLY A 40 5.21 -20.74 11.35
CA GLY A 40 4.36 -20.18 12.42
C GLY A 40 4.96 -18.98 13.16
N ASP A 41 6.13 -18.48 12.75
CA ASP A 41 6.80 -17.36 13.42
C ASP A 41 6.26 -15.99 12.96
N ALA A 42 5.71 -15.89 11.75
CA ALA A 42 4.99 -14.70 11.30
C ALA A 42 3.59 -14.67 11.93
N SER A 43 3.22 -13.59 12.61
CA SER A 43 1.95 -13.53 13.33
C SER A 43 0.71 -13.52 12.44
N CYS A 44 0.84 -13.11 11.19
CA CYS A 44 -0.21 -13.26 10.17
C CYS A 44 -0.50 -14.73 9.81
N LEU A 45 0.42 -15.66 10.06
CA LEU A 45 0.27 -17.09 9.76
C LEU A 45 -0.12 -17.94 10.97
N ASN A 46 0.04 -17.41 12.18
CA ASN A 46 -0.28 -18.10 13.43
C ASN A 46 -0.86 -17.11 14.45
N PRO A 47 -2.17 -17.16 14.77
CA PRO A 47 -2.79 -16.29 15.77
C PRO A 47 -2.16 -16.40 17.17
N GLN A 48 -1.53 -17.54 17.47
CA GLN A 48 -0.82 -17.83 18.72
C GLN A 48 0.71 -17.69 18.57
N ALA A 49 1.18 -16.99 17.53
CA ALA A 49 2.61 -16.76 17.31
C ALA A 49 3.28 -16.17 18.56
N LYS A 50 4.51 -16.62 18.81
CA LYS A 50 5.29 -16.21 19.99
C LYS A 50 5.65 -14.73 19.97
N PHE A 51 5.75 -14.13 18.78
CA PHE A 51 6.11 -12.74 18.56
C PHE A 51 5.06 -12.07 17.67
N LYS A 52 5.01 -10.73 17.69
CA LYS A 52 4.24 -9.94 16.74
C LYS A 52 5.17 -9.41 15.65
N THR A 53 4.76 -9.52 14.40
CA THR A 53 5.51 -9.11 13.20
C THR A 53 4.75 -8.03 12.42
N PRO A 54 4.46 -6.85 13.02
CA PRO A 54 3.53 -5.86 12.46
C PRO A 54 3.96 -5.22 11.14
N THR A 55 5.23 -5.35 10.74
CA THR A 55 5.73 -4.87 9.45
C THR A 55 5.64 -5.93 8.35
N ILE A 56 5.48 -7.21 8.73
CA ILE A 56 5.30 -8.35 7.82
C ILE A 56 3.79 -8.66 7.66
N ASP A 57 3.02 -8.53 8.75
CA ASP A 57 1.56 -8.66 8.76
C ASP A 57 0.86 -7.61 7.89
#